data_AF-A0A389M3I2-F1
#
_entry.id   AF-A0A389M3I2-F1
#
_cell.length_a   1.000
_cell.length_b   1.000
_cell.length_c   1.000
_cell.angle_alpha   90.00
_cell.angle_beta   90.00
_cell.angle_gamma   90.00
#
_symmetry.space_group_name_H-M   'P 1'
#
loop_
_entity.id
_entity.type
_entity.pdbx_description
1 polymer ?
#
loop_
_entity_poly.entity_id
_entity_poly.type
_entity_poly.pdbx_seq_one_letter_code
_entity_poly.pdbx_strand_id
1 'polypeptide(L)'
;MSGFLDIGVCEAFRKAVNETDIFKLDKEHWEKYNLFCVVMDRIEGSIEYLNKYGDPPKTEERLLCFVMYSCIVLDGVKQLLKGLDIKSTYSDKLSKESRFFFEKITVSPWEGKSDKSPSDDEFFEYFRSLSMAHPFETSRPKFFEEGEIQFSPFVIPNTEMMILKGLEDGIGIRVYSNKIEGLADLCFSFDSLKKYLNSRFSLMSKATEEIHRIISEKREVWNQWKIPEGLCETEILECIIEVVEQRYQDTSTIKEMLEGLTVELTDHTNEKMVMKYRAFLNNLVPDLIVAVETDNLKDFESQYSSACSYPNFSHKRAYYQLEKIFTYLHKEYEFLYKDKDEEENKNNYNYKYGLEKAEEFHQDFAGKWVKIDINKMGAEEIKLLVTVSCHLERKEQNG
;
A
#
# COMPACT_ATOMS: atom_id res chain seq x y z
N MET A 1 -17.03 -17.36 -5.21
CA MET A 1 -16.55 -18.65 -5.73
C MET A 1 -15.05 -18.68 -5.51
N SER A 2 -14.52 -19.63 -4.75
CA SER A 2 -13.07 -19.80 -4.60
C SER A 2 -12.52 -20.45 -5.87
N GLY A 3 -11.69 -19.74 -6.62
CA GLY A 3 -10.96 -20.31 -7.75
C GLY A 3 -9.79 -21.20 -7.28
N PHE A 4 -9.01 -21.74 -8.22
CA PHE A 4 -7.86 -22.60 -7.89
C PHE A 4 -6.63 -21.80 -7.41
N LEU A 5 -6.61 -20.49 -7.66
CA LEU A 5 -5.67 -19.54 -7.09
C LEU A 5 -6.40 -18.69 -6.04
N ASP A 6 -5.89 -18.68 -4.82
CA ASP A 6 -6.49 -17.94 -3.72
C ASP A 6 -6.18 -16.44 -3.81
N ILE A 7 -7.19 -15.64 -4.17
CA ILE A 7 -7.07 -14.17 -4.24
C ILE A 7 -6.74 -13.55 -2.88
N GLY A 8 -7.06 -14.23 -1.77
CA GLY A 8 -6.73 -13.77 -0.42
C GLY A 8 -5.23 -13.59 -0.19
N VAL A 9 -4.37 -14.30 -0.94
CA VAL A 9 -2.92 -14.12 -0.90
C VAL A 9 -2.51 -12.73 -1.41
N CYS A 10 -3.18 -12.22 -2.45
CA CYS A 10 -2.96 -10.88 -2.99
C CYS A 10 -3.43 -9.80 -2.00
N GLU A 11 -4.61 -10.00 -1.42
CA GLU A 11 -5.19 -9.09 -0.42
C GLU A 11 -4.29 -8.99 0.82
N ALA A 12 -3.78 -10.13 1.32
CA ALA A 12 -2.87 -10.18 2.45
C ALA A 12 -1.57 -9.42 2.17
N PHE A 13 -0.97 -9.62 0.99
CA PHE A 13 0.23 -8.90 0.59
C PHE A 13 0.00 -7.38 0.51
N ARG A 14 -1.09 -6.94 -0.15
CA ARG A 14 -1.45 -5.52 -0.22
C ARG A 14 -1.70 -4.91 1.16
N LYS A 15 -2.38 -5.63 2.04
CA LYS A 15 -2.63 -5.19 3.41
C LYS A 15 -1.31 -5.01 4.17
N ALA A 16 -0.38 -5.95 4.06
CA ALA A 16 0.92 -5.87 4.71
C ALA A 16 1.74 -4.66 4.21
N VAL A 17 1.82 -4.46 2.89
CA VAL A 17 2.56 -3.34 2.28
C VAL A 17 1.99 -1.97 2.69
N ASN A 18 0.67 -1.87 2.89
CA ASN A 18 -0.01 -0.62 3.26
C ASN A 18 -0.29 -0.49 4.77
N GLU A 19 0.25 -1.39 5.61
CA GLU A 19 0.09 -1.30 7.06
C GLU A 19 0.76 -0.04 7.62
N THR A 20 1.86 0.38 6.99
CA THR A 20 2.64 1.58 7.31
C THR A 20 3.01 2.31 6.03
N ASP A 21 3.43 3.57 6.16
CA ASP A 21 3.94 4.34 5.02
C ASP A 21 5.44 4.17 4.79
N ILE A 22 6.08 3.20 5.47
CA ILE A 22 7.51 2.86 5.30
C ILE A 22 7.83 2.66 3.82
N PHE A 23 7.07 1.81 3.11
CA PHE A 23 7.37 1.52 1.71
C PHE A 23 7.09 2.71 0.78
N LYS A 24 6.16 3.60 1.16
CA LYS A 24 5.77 4.77 0.36
C LYS A 24 6.69 5.98 0.55
N LEU A 25 7.31 6.11 1.71
CA LEU A 25 8.03 7.33 2.09
C LEU A 25 9.52 7.08 2.38
N ASP A 26 9.91 5.87 2.75
CA ASP A 26 11.32 5.53 2.95
C ASP A 26 12.04 5.40 1.59
N LYS A 27 13.12 6.19 1.42
CA LYS A 27 13.92 6.20 0.19
C LYS A 27 14.54 4.83 -0.12
N GLU A 28 14.83 4.02 0.90
CA GLU A 28 15.38 2.66 0.74
C GLU A 28 14.35 1.69 0.15
N HIS A 29 13.06 1.98 0.33
CA HIS A 29 11.96 1.07 -0.01
C HIS A 29 11.03 1.59 -1.10
N TRP A 30 11.10 2.88 -1.47
CA TRP A 30 10.29 3.50 -2.52
C TRP A 30 10.33 2.77 -3.86
N GLU A 31 11.52 2.37 -4.32
CA GLU A 31 11.65 1.64 -5.59
C GLU A 31 10.96 0.27 -5.53
N LYS A 32 11.03 -0.39 -4.37
CA LYS A 32 10.34 -1.67 -4.12
C LYS A 32 8.82 -1.48 -4.10
N TYR A 33 8.32 -0.38 -3.54
CA TYR A 33 6.89 -0.08 -3.54
C TYR A 33 6.29 0.05 -4.94
N ASN A 34 6.97 0.77 -5.84
CA ASN A 34 6.53 0.88 -7.24
C ASN A 34 6.49 -0.48 -7.94
N LEU A 35 7.50 -1.33 -7.69
CA LEU A 35 7.48 -2.72 -8.17
C LEU A 35 6.28 -3.49 -7.62
N PHE A 36 6.00 -3.38 -6.31
CA PHE A 36 4.87 -4.06 -5.68
C PHE A 36 3.55 -3.65 -6.31
N CYS A 37 3.31 -2.35 -6.50
CA CYS A 37 2.09 -1.86 -7.15
C CYS A 37 1.92 -2.43 -8.56
N VAL A 38 2.96 -2.35 -9.40
CA VAL A 38 2.93 -2.88 -10.77
C VAL A 38 2.69 -4.39 -10.79
N VAL A 39 3.35 -5.14 -9.92
CA VAL A 39 3.16 -6.59 -9.81
C VAL A 39 1.73 -6.90 -9.39
N MET A 40 1.19 -6.24 -8.37
CA MET A 40 -0.16 -6.51 -7.87
C MET A 40 -1.24 -6.19 -8.90
N ASP A 41 -1.15 -5.05 -9.59
CA ASP A 41 -2.13 -4.66 -10.61
C ASP A 41 -2.17 -5.65 -11.78
N ARG A 42 -1.03 -6.27 -12.10
CA ARG A 42 -0.93 -7.28 -13.16
C ARG A 42 -1.37 -8.67 -12.70
N ILE A 43 -0.98 -9.07 -11.50
CA ILE A 43 -1.27 -10.40 -10.95
C ILE A 43 -2.77 -10.56 -10.68
N GLU A 44 -3.43 -9.58 -10.06
CA GLU A 44 -4.84 -9.72 -9.67
C GLU A 44 -5.78 -9.93 -10.85
N GLY A 45 -5.69 -9.07 -11.87
CA GLY A 45 -6.46 -9.24 -13.09
C GLY A 45 -6.14 -10.56 -13.82
N SER A 46 -4.91 -11.05 -13.70
CA SER A 46 -4.52 -12.35 -14.25
C SER A 46 -5.15 -13.51 -13.46
N ILE A 47 -5.18 -13.43 -12.13
CA ILE A 47 -5.81 -14.43 -11.27
C ILE A 47 -7.32 -14.49 -11.53
N GLU A 48 -7.98 -13.33 -11.64
CA GLU A 48 -9.40 -13.27 -11.99
C GLU A 48 -9.70 -14.00 -13.30
N TYR A 49 -8.89 -13.75 -14.34
CA TYR A 49 -9.02 -14.45 -15.62
C TYR A 49 -8.80 -15.96 -15.45
N LEU A 50 -7.70 -16.37 -14.81
CA LEU A 50 -7.33 -17.77 -14.65
C LEU A 50 -8.37 -18.56 -13.86
N ASN A 51 -8.87 -17.98 -12.76
CA ASN A 51 -9.92 -18.59 -11.95
C ASN A 51 -11.25 -18.70 -12.70
N LYS A 52 -11.60 -17.69 -13.51
CA LYS A 52 -12.81 -17.72 -14.35
C LYS A 52 -12.73 -18.79 -15.45
N TYR A 53 -11.55 -19.05 -15.98
CA TYR A 53 -11.31 -20.00 -17.07
C TYR A 53 -10.46 -21.20 -16.61
N GLY A 54 -10.72 -21.69 -15.39
CA GLY A 54 -9.99 -22.80 -14.76
C GLY A 54 -10.37 -24.21 -15.25
N ASP A 55 -11.29 -24.31 -16.20
CA ASP A 55 -11.65 -25.55 -16.88
C ASP A 55 -10.73 -25.82 -18.08
N PRO A 56 -10.50 -27.09 -18.47
CA PRO A 56 -9.65 -27.43 -19.60
C PRO A 56 -10.05 -26.67 -20.89
N PRO A 57 -9.12 -25.92 -21.52
CA PRO A 57 -9.45 -25.03 -22.62
C PRO A 57 -9.83 -25.81 -23.87
N LYS A 58 -11.01 -25.54 -24.43
CA LYS A 58 -11.55 -26.26 -25.61
C LYS A 58 -11.11 -25.69 -26.96
N THR A 59 -10.41 -24.55 -26.97
CA THR A 59 -9.97 -23.86 -28.18
C THR A 59 -8.53 -23.38 -28.01
N GLU A 60 -7.81 -23.24 -29.12
CA GLU A 60 -6.44 -22.71 -29.15
C GLU A 60 -6.33 -21.33 -28.50
N GLU A 61 -7.21 -20.38 -28.87
CA GLU A 61 -7.23 -19.04 -28.28
C GLU A 61 -7.33 -19.08 -26.75
N ARG A 62 -8.24 -19.90 -26.21
CA ARG A 62 -8.39 -20.08 -24.76
C ARG A 62 -7.13 -20.63 -24.10
N LEU A 63 -6.47 -21.61 -24.71
CA LEU A 63 -5.22 -22.16 -24.19
C LEU A 63 -4.10 -21.12 -24.24
N LEU A 64 -3.95 -20.40 -25.35
CA LEU A 64 -2.95 -19.33 -25.50
C LEU A 64 -3.15 -18.21 -24.47
N CYS A 65 -4.38 -17.74 -24.29
CA CYS A 65 -4.70 -16.76 -23.25
C CYS A 65 -4.41 -17.29 -21.85
N PHE A 66 -4.77 -18.54 -21.55
CA PHE A 66 -4.48 -19.15 -20.24
C PHE A 66 -2.97 -19.19 -19.96
N VAL A 67 -2.17 -19.59 -20.96
CA VAL A 67 -0.70 -19.59 -20.85
C VAL A 67 -0.17 -18.17 -20.66
N MET A 68 -0.67 -17.19 -21.43
CA MET A 68 -0.29 -15.78 -21.29
C MET A 68 -0.48 -15.27 -19.86
N TYR A 69 -1.67 -15.43 -19.30
CA TYR A 69 -1.98 -14.99 -17.94
C TYR A 69 -1.19 -15.78 -16.89
N SER A 70 -0.90 -17.06 -17.13
CA SER A 70 -0.01 -17.85 -16.27
C SER A 70 1.40 -17.27 -16.25
N CYS A 71 1.93 -16.81 -17.39
CA CYS A 71 3.24 -16.16 -17.48
C CYS A 71 3.29 -14.87 -16.66
N ILE A 72 2.25 -14.03 -16.77
CA ILE A 72 2.17 -12.77 -16.00
C ILE A 72 2.24 -13.05 -14.50
N VAL A 73 1.50 -14.06 -14.02
CA VAL A 73 1.54 -14.45 -12.60
C VAL A 73 2.93 -14.94 -12.20
N LEU A 74 3.50 -15.88 -12.96
CA LEU A 74 4.80 -16.48 -12.63
C LEU A 74 5.94 -15.46 -12.65
N ASP A 75 5.97 -14.59 -13.66
CA ASP A 75 6.98 -13.54 -13.77
C ASP A 75 6.79 -12.48 -12.68
N GLY A 76 5.54 -12.10 -12.38
CA GLY A 76 5.23 -11.20 -11.28
C GLY A 76 5.74 -11.72 -9.93
N VAL A 77 5.49 -12.99 -9.62
CA VAL A 77 6.00 -13.62 -8.39
C VAL A 77 7.54 -13.67 -8.41
N LYS A 78 8.17 -14.07 -9.51
CA LYS A 78 9.64 -14.09 -9.61
C LYS A 78 10.25 -12.71 -9.36
N GLN A 79 9.68 -11.66 -9.95
CA GLN A 79 10.15 -10.28 -9.74
C GLN A 79 9.93 -9.82 -8.31
N LEU A 80 8.78 -10.16 -7.71
CA LEU A 80 8.49 -9.83 -6.31
C LEU A 80 9.51 -10.46 -5.37
N LEU A 81 9.74 -11.77 -5.48
CA LEU A 81 10.72 -12.49 -4.66
C LEU A 81 12.13 -11.91 -4.84
N LYS A 82 12.51 -11.59 -6.09
CA LYS A 82 13.80 -10.96 -6.38
C LYS A 82 13.93 -9.56 -5.74
N GLY A 83 12.89 -8.74 -5.81
CA GLY A 83 12.88 -7.40 -5.20
C GLY A 83 12.99 -7.42 -3.67
N LEU A 84 12.62 -8.55 -3.06
CA LEU A 84 12.72 -8.82 -1.62
C LEU A 84 13.91 -9.72 -1.24
N ASP A 85 14.78 -10.06 -2.18
CA ASP A 85 15.92 -10.98 -1.99
C ASP A 85 15.53 -12.36 -1.39
N ILE A 86 14.33 -12.84 -1.73
CA ILE A 86 13.82 -14.13 -1.24
C ILE A 86 14.26 -15.24 -2.18
N LYS A 87 15.04 -16.19 -1.66
CA LYS A 87 15.40 -17.40 -2.40
C LYS A 87 14.19 -18.33 -2.55
N SER A 88 13.80 -18.62 -3.79
CA SER A 88 12.75 -19.58 -4.09
C SER A 88 13.12 -21.00 -3.64
N THR A 89 12.16 -21.74 -3.09
CA THR A 89 12.31 -23.16 -2.77
C THR A 89 12.55 -24.02 -4.01
N TYR A 90 12.18 -23.52 -5.20
CA TYR A 90 12.38 -24.19 -6.49
C TYR A 90 13.71 -23.80 -7.18
N SER A 91 14.60 -23.09 -6.47
CA SER A 91 15.89 -22.65 -7.03
C SER A 91 16.87 -23.80 -7.25
N ASP A 92 16.79 -24.86 -6.46
CA ASP A 92 17.53 -26.10 -6.70
C ASP A 92 16.81 -26.94 -7.77
N LYS A 93 17.34 -26.92 -8.99
CA LYS A 93 16.76 -27.61 -10.15
C LYS A 93 16.81 -29.13 -10.05
N LEU A 94 17.62 -29.68 -9.14
CA LEU A 94 17.75 -31.12 -8.94
C LEU A 94 16.84 -31.62 -7.81
N SER A 95 16.21 -30.72 -7.05
CA SER A 95 15.32 -31.10 -5.97
C SER A 95 14.04 -31.75 -6.51
N LYS A 96 13.43 -32.61 -5.69
CA LYS A 96 12.18 -33.29 -6.01
C LYS A 96 11.03 -32.28 -6.17
N GLU A 97 11.05 -31.23 -5.36
CA GLU A 97 10.05 -30.16 -5.36
C GLU A 97 10.07 -29.35 -6.67
N SER A 98 11.24 -29.24 -7.31
CA SER A 98 11.41 -28.54 -8.58
C SER A 98 11.05 -29.39 -9.80
N ARG A 99 10.75 -30.69 -9.64
CA ARG A 99 10.49 -31.65 -10.73
C ARG A 99 9.20 -32.43 -10.50
N PHE A 100 8.22 -31.83 -9.83
CA PHE A 100 7.08 -32.59 -9.32
C PHE A 100 5.92 -32.71 -10.33
N PHE A 101 5.67 -31.67 -11.12
CA PHE A 101 4.43 -31.58 -11.91
C PHE A 101 4.55 -32.16 -13.31
N PHE A 102 5.73 -32.08 -13.92
CA PHE A 102 5.95 -32.40 -15.34
C PHE A 102 6.97 -33.54 -15.55
N GLU A 103 7.50 -34.13 -14.49
CA GLU A 103 8.52 -35.21 -14.59
C GLU A 103 8.04 -36.45 -15.36
N LYS A 104 6.73 -36.74 -15.33
CA LYS A 104 6.15 -37.92 -15.99
C LYS A 104 5.61 -37.64 -17.39
N ILE A 105 5.98 -36.54 -18.03
CA ILE A 105 5.48 -36.28 -19.39
C ILE A 105 6.02 -37.34 -20.35
N THR A 106 5.10 -38.10 -20.93
CA THR A 106 5.35 -39.35 -21.65
C THR A 106 5.54 -39.15 -23.15
N VAL A 107 6.36 -38.16 -23.58
CA VAL A 107 6.54 -37.93 -25.03
C VAL A 107 7.99 -37.66 -25.41
N SER A 108 8.40 -38.30 -26.51
CA SER A 108 9.62 -38.01 -27.28
C SER A 108 9.81 -36.49 -27.48
N PRO A 109 11.01 -35.94 -27.20
CA PRO A 109 12.29 -36.65 -27.09
C PRO A 109 12.64 -37.17 -25.68
N TRP A 110 11.74 -37.09 -24.69
CA TRP A 110 12.06 -37.36 -23.28
C TRP A 110 11.63 -38.74 -22.75
N GLU A 111 10.99 -39.57 -23.57
CA GLU A 111 10.74 -40.97 -23.23
C GLU A 111 12.04 -41.67 -22.82
N GLY A 112 12.08 -42.18 -21.59
CA GLY A 112 13.19 -43.01 -21.09
C GLY A 112 14.48 -42.27 -20.69
N LYS A 113 14.51 -40.93 -20.66
CA LYS A 113 15.70 -40.13 -20.27
C LYS A 113 15.51 -39.44 -18.91
N SER A 114 15.35 -40.21 -17.82
CA SER A 114 15.14 -39.69 -16.45
C SER A 114 16.22 -38.72 -15.99
N ASP A 115 17.48 -38.99 -16.36
CA ASP A 115 18.64 -38.27 -15.82
C ASP A 115 18.86 -36.90 -16.51
N LYS A 116 18.06 -36.59 -17.53
CA LYS A 116 18.09 -35.34 -18.31
C LYS A 116 16.76 -34.57 -18.31
N SER A 117 15.79 -34.98 -17.49
CA SER A 117 14.49 -34.32 -17.43
C SER A 117 14.61 -32.87 -16.90
N PRO A 118 13.97 -31.88 -17.54
CA PRO A 118 13.99 -30.48 -17.08
C PRO A 118 13.31 -30.32 -15.71
N SER A 119 13.65 -29.27 -14.97
CA SER A 119 12.79 -28.84 -13.85
C SER A 119 11.42 -28.37 -14.36
N ASP A 120 10.42 -28.29 -13.49
CA ASP A 120 9.09 -27.81 -13.84
C ASP A 120 9.13 -26.37 -14.41
N ASP A 121 10.02 -25.52 -13.88
CA ASP A 121 10.24 -24.17 -14.40
C ASP A 121 10.89 -24.19 -15.79
N GLU A 122 11.87 -25.07 -16.01
CA GLU A 122 12.51 -25.23 -17.32
C GLU A 122 11.54 -25.79 -18.36
N PHE A 123 10.70 -26.75 -17.96
CA PHE A 123 9.63 -27.27 -18.78
C PHE A 123 8.62 -26.17 -19.14
N PHE A 124 8.13 -25.42 -18.15
CA PHE A 124 7.16 -24.37 -18.39
C PHE A 124 7.71 -23.25 -19.28
N GLU A 125 8.95 -22.81 -19.06
CA GLU A 125 9.61 -21.81 -19.93
C GLU A 125 9.69 -22.29 -21.38
N TYR A 126 9.97 -23.56 -21.59
CA TYR A 126 9.98 -24.15 -22.92
C TYR A 126 8.58 -24.24 -23.52
N PHE A 127 7.60 -24.75 -22.79
CA PHE A 127 6.20 -24.79 -23.23
C PHE A 127 5.69 -23.38 -23.58
N ARG A 128 5.98 -22.38 -22.75
CA ARG A 128 5.69 -20.97 -23.00
C ARG A 128 6.31 -20.48 -24.30
N SER A 129 7.60 -20.77 -24.51
CA SER A 129 8.34 -20.30 -25.69
C SER A 129 7.73 -20.82 -26.99
N LEU A 130 7.30 -22.08 -27.01
CA LEU A 130 6.66 -22.68 -28.17
C LEU A 130 5.20 -22.22 -28.34
N SER A 131 4.47 -22.04 -27.24
CA SER A 131 3.04 -21.70 -27.26
C SER A 131 2.81 -20.25 -27.70
N MET A 132 3.57 -19.29 -27.18
CA MET A 132 3.26 -17.87 -27.37
C MET A 132 3.89 -17.25 -28.62
N ALA A 133 5.04 -17.75 -29.05
CA ALA A 133 5.80 -17.15 -30.15
C ALA A 133 5.76 -17.98 -31.44
N HIS A 134 5.15 -19.18 -31.42
CA HIS A 134 5.23 -20.19 -32.50
C HIS A 134 6.55 -20.11 -33.27
N PRO A 135 7.69 -20.19 -32.57
CA PRO A 135 8.94 -19.70 -33.12
C PRO A 135 9.30 -20.54 -34.35
N PHE A 136 9.70 -19.87 -35.43
CA PHE A 136 10.35 -20.52 -36.56
C PHE A 136 11.73 -21.09 -36.18
N GLU A 137 12.21 -20.94 -34.93
CA GLU A 137 13.41 -21.59 -34.39
C GLU A 137 13.41 -21.56 -32.84
N THR A 138 13.53 -22.71 -32.17
CA THR A 138 13.78 -22.78 -30.70
C THR A 138 15.09 -23.49 -30.35
N SER A 139 16.23 -22.95 -30.76
CA SER A 139 17.58 -23.48 -30.45
C SER A 139 18.10 -23.09 -29.06
N ARG A 140 17.34 -22.31 -28.26
CA ARG A 140 17.78 -21.75 -26.97
C ARG A 140 17.70 -22.69 -25.75
N PRO A 141 16.76 -23.64 -25.62
CA PRO A 141 16.71 -24.52 -24.45
C PRO A 141 17.93 -25.44 -24.34
N LYS A 142 18.57 -25.46 -23.17
CA LYS A 142 19.87 -26.13 -22.94
C LYS A 142 19.80 -27.63 -22.68
N PHE A 143 18.59 -28.20 -22.61
CA PHE A 143 18.37 -29.61 -22.29
C PHE A 143 18.13 -30.47 -23.54
N PHE A 144 18.24 -29.90 -24.74
CA PHE A 144 18.15 -30.65 -26.00
C PHE A 144 19.44 -31.35 -26.36
N GLU A 145 19.35 -32.28 -27.32
CA GLU A 145 20.54 -32.83 -27.96
C GLU A 145 21.29 -31.73 -28.74
N GLU A 146 22.61 -31.83 -28.80
CA GLU A 146 23.44 -30.82 -29.46
C GLU A 146 23.05 -30.70 -30.95
N GLY A 147 22.69 -29.48 -31.37
CA GLY A 147 22.24 -29.17 -32.73
C GLY A 147 20.77 -29.55 -33.03
N GLU A 148 19.98 -29.90 -32.02
CA GLU A 148 18.52 -30.05 -32.16
C GLU A 148 17.84 -28.68 -32.29
N ILE A 149 16.99 -28.55 -33.30
CA ILE A 149 16.13 -27.39 -33.54
C ILE A 149 14.70 -27.88 -33.57
N GLN A 150 13.86 -27.25 -32.75
CA GLN A 150 12.44 -27.54 -32.70
C GLN A 150 11.59 -26.36 -33.17
N PHE A 151 10.40 -26.68 -33.66
CA PHE A 151 9.41 -25.75 -34.21
C PHE A 151 8.02 -26.15 -33.71
N SER A 152 7.13 -25.19 -33.50
CA SER A 152 5.73 -25.45 -33.14
C SER A 152 4.76 -24.61 -33.97
N PRO A 153 3.86 -25.23 -34.75
CA PRO A 153 2.90 -24.48 -35.55
C PRO A 153 1.60 -24.12 -34.82
N PHE A 154 1.22 -24.85 -33.75
CA PHE A 154 -0.03 -24.59 -33.01
C PHE A 154 -0.06 -25.35 -31.66
N VAL A 155 -0.87 -24.85 -30.72
CA VAL A 155 -1.15 -25.52 -29.44
C VAL A 155 -2.27 -26.54 -29.59
N ILE A 156 -2.32 -27.53 -28.70
CA ILE A 156 -3.33 -28.59 -28.69
C ILE A 156 -4.29 -28.34 -27.52
N PRO A 157 -5.48 -27.76 -27.75
CA PRO A 157 -6.49 -27.61 -26.71
C PRO A 157 -7.08 -28.96 -26.30
N ASN A 158 -7.81 -28.97 -25.20
CA ASN A 158 -8.50 -30.14 -24.69
C ASN A 158 -9.67 -30.52 -25.62
N THR A 159 -9.43 -31.54 -26.44
CA THR A 159 -10.37 -32.07 -27.45
C THR A 159 -10.72 -33.52 -27.15
N GLU A 160 -11.76 -34.05 -27.79
CA GLU A 160 -12.12 -35.48 -27.68
C GLU A 160 -10.97 -36.42 -28.05
N MET A 161 -10.06 -35.98 -28.93
CA MET A 161 -8.86 -36.72 -29.30
C MET A 161 -7.90 -36.94 -28.12
N MET A 162 -7.85 -36.02 -27.16
CA MET A 162 -7.02 -36.18 -25.94
C MET A 162 -7.61 -37.25 -25.01
N ILE A 163 -8.95 -37.28 -24.92
CA ILE A 163 -9.69 -38.30 -24.15
C ILE A 163 -9.44 -39.68 -24.75
N LEU A 164 -9.49 -39.82 -26.08
CA LEU A 164 -9.17 -41.07 -26.78
C LEU A 164 -7.71 -41.54 -26.56
N LYS A 165 -6.79 -40.60 -26.31
CA LYS A 165 -5.39 -40.88 -25.93
C LYS A 165 -5.21 -41.17 -24.43
N GLY A 166 -6.29 -41.25 -23.65
CA GLY A 166 -6.27 -41.56 -22.22
C GLY A 166 -5.94 -40.37 -21.31
N LEU A 167 -6.04 -39.14 -21.82
CA LEU A 167 -5.73 -37.92 -21.07
C LEU A 167 -6.95 -36.97 -21.08
N GLU A 168 -7.86 -37.17 -20.12
CA GLU A 168 -9.18 -36.51 -20.08
C GLU A 168 -9.11 -34.98 -20.06
N ASP A 169 -8.19 -34.42 -19.27
CA ASP A 169 -7.93 -32.98 -19.16
C ASP A 169 -6.70 -32.54 -19.97
N GLY A 170 -6.30 -33.37 -20.95
CA GLY A 170 -5.09 -33.17 -21.70
C GLY A 170 -5.06 -31.87 -22.48
N ILE A 171 -3.96 -31.16 -22.37
CA ILE A 171 -3.55 -30.06 -23.26
C ILE A 171 -2.14 -30.35 -23.78
N GLY A 172 -1.70 -29.59 -24.77
CA GLY A 172 -0.36 -29.79 -25.27
C GLY A 172 0.07 -28.83 -26.36
N ILE A 173 1.11 -29.23 -27.06
CA ILE A 173 1.66 -28.50 -28.20
C ILE A 173 2.25 -29.47 -29.20
N ARG A 174 2.10 -29.17 -30.49
CA ARG A 174 2.74 -29.97 -31.54
C ARG A 174 4.15 -29.48 -31.78
N VAL A 175 5.10 -30.41 -31.82
CA VAL A 175 6.53 -30.16 -32.01
C VAL A 175 7.03 -30.88 -33.26
N TYR A 176 7.78 -30.15 -34.06
CA TYR A 176 8.61 -30.68 -35.15
C TYR A 176 10.05 -30.53 -34.72
N SER A 177 10.87 -31.55 -34.95
CA SER A 177 12.30 -31.53 -34.65
C SER A 177 13.09 -31.97 -35.86
N ASN A 178 14.25 -31.37 -36.10
CA ASN A 178 15.21 -31.85 -37.09
C ASN A 178 15.90 -33.16 -36.67
N LYS A 179 15.61 -33.69 -35.47
CA LYS A 179 16.15 -34.95 -34.93
C LYS A 179 15.10 -36.04 -34.70
N ILE A 180 13.80 -35.73 -34.83
CA ILE A 180 12.71 -36.70 -34.65
C ILE A 180 12.08 -36.98 -36.01
N GLU A 181 12.01 -38.25 -36.42
CA GLU A 181 11.23 -38.63 -37.60
C GLU A 181 9.73 -38.55 -37.29
N GLY A 182 9.04 -37.57 -37.87
CA GLY A 182 7.58 -37.43 -37.79
C GLY A 182 7.08 -36.33 -36.86
N LEU A 183 5.80 -36.42 -36.49
CA LEU A 183 5.10 -35.47 -35.63
C LEU A 183 5.19 -35.90 -34.17
N ALA A 184 5.64 -35.01 -33.28
CA ALA A 184 5.57 -35.23 -31.83
C ALA A 184 4.52 -34.30 -31.21
N ASP A 185 3.63 -34.84 -30.37
CA ASP A 185 2.64 -34.05 -29.62
C ASP A 185 3.04 -34.05 -28.15
N LEU A 186 3.56 -32.93 -27.65
CA LEU A 186 3.86 -32.77 -26.22
C LEU A 186 2.57 -32.54 -25.44
N CYS A 187 2.02 -33.60 -24.85
CA CYS A 187 0.76 -33.55 -24.10
C CYS A 187 0.98 -33.76 -22.59
N PHE A 188 0.22 -33.02 -21.78
CA PHE A 188 0.23 -33.13 -20.31
C PHE A 188 -1.12 -32.72 -19.72
N SER A 189 -1.35 -33.09 -18.45
CA SER A 189 -2.59 -32.77 -17.74
C SER A 189 -2.69 -31.26 -17.49
N PHE A 190 -3.85 -30.68 -17.79
CA PHE A 190 -4.14 -29.29 -17.46
C PHE A 190 -4.17 -29.04 -15.95
N ASP A 191 -4.59 -30.03 -15.16
CA ASP A 191 -4.52 -29.97 -13.70
C ASP A 191 -3.08 -29.90 -13.18
N SER A 192 -2.13 -30.59 -13.81
CA SER A 192 -0.69 -30.42 -13.49
C SER A 192 -0.22 -28.98 -13.70
N LEU A 193 -0.66 -28.31 -14.77
CA LEU A 193 -0.35 -26.90 -15.01
C LEU A 193 -0.95 -25.99 -13.94
N LYS A 194 -2.21 -26.22 -13.56
CA LYS A 194 -2.87 -25.44 -12.48
C LYS A 194 -2.16 -25.62 -11.15
N LYS A 195 -1.79 -26.85 -10.80
CA LYS A 195 -1.05 -27.15 -9.55
C LYS A 195 0.35 -26.56 -9.56
N TYR A 196 1.06 -26.64 -10.68
CA TYR A 196 2.33 -25.94 -10.89
C TYR A 196 2.17 -24.44 -10.64
N LEU A 197 1.22 -23.80 -11.32
CA LEU A 197 0.97 -22.37 -11.19
C LEU A 197 0.62 -21.98 -9.75
N ASN A 198 -0.28 -22.73 -9.10
CA ASN A 198 -0.65 -22.49 -7.71
C ASN A 198 0.56 -22.60 -6.77
N SER A 199 1.43 -23.61 -6.96
CA SER A 199 2.61 -23.79 -6.12
C SER A 199 3.58 -22.60 -6.18
N ARG A 200 3.71 -21.97 -7.35
CA ARG A 200 4.54 -20.78 -7.54
C ARG A 200 3.83 -19.54 -7.00
N PHE A 201 2.55 -19.38 -7.30
CA PHE A 201 1.73 -18.29 -6.78
C PHE A 201 1.73 -18.24 -5.24
N SER A 202 1.62 -19.38 -4.57
CA SER A 202 1.67 -19.48 -3.10
C SER A 202 2.97 -18.95 -2.48
N LEU A 203 4.05 -18.77 -3.24
CA LEU A 203 5.27 -18.12 -2.73
C LEU A 203 5.07 -16.64 -2.40
N MET A 204 3.99 -16.01 -2.87
CA MET A 204 3.62 -14.66 -2.44
C MET A 204 3.38 -14.55 -0.93
N SER A 205 2.99 -15.65 -0.27
CA SER A 205 2.88 -15.65 1.20
C SER A 205 4.23 -15.40 1.86
N LYS A 206 5.34 -15.89 1.28
CA LYS A 206 6.70 -15.58 1.77
C LYS A 206 7.06 -14.12 1.57
N ALA A 207 6.62 -13.52 0.46
CA ALA A 207 6.78 -12.08 0.26
C ALA A 207 6.02 -11.29 1.34
N THR A 208 4.82 -11.73 1.71
CA THR A 208 4.02 -11.12 2.78
C THR A 208 4.72 -11.24 4.14
N GLU A 209 5.23 -12.42 4.47
CA GLU A 209 6.02 -12.66 5.69
C GLU A 209 7.24 -11.72 5.76
N GLU A 210 7.94 -11.54 4.64
CA GLU A 210 9.11 -10.68 4.55
C GLU A 210 8.76 -9.19 4.73
N ILE A 211 7.63 -8.73 4.17
CA ILE A 211 7.14 -7.36 4.42
C ILE A 211 6.89 -7.14 5.91
N HIS A 212 6.24 -8.10 6.60
CA HIS A 212 6.04 -7.99 8.04
C HIS A 212 7.35 -8.02 8.84
N ARG A 213 8.36 -8.77 8.39
CA ARG A 213 9.70 -8.76 8.99
C ARG A 213 10.33 -7.38 8.90
N ILE A 214 10.34 -6.77 7.71
CA ILE A 214 10.88 -5.42 7.49
C ILE A 214 10.18 -4.38 8.38
N ILE A 215 8.84 -4.42 8.46
CA ILE A 215 8.06 -3.50 9.32
C ILE A 215 8.44 -3.71 10.79
N SER A 216 8.52 -4.95 11.25
CA SER A 216 8.85 -5.29 12.63
C SER A 216 10.25 -4.81 13.02
N GLU A 217 11.23 -4.97 12.14
CA GLU A 217 12.61 -4.49 12.36
C GLU A 217 12.68 -2.97 12.49
N LYS A 218 11.95 -2.22 11.66
CA LYS A 218 11.85 -0.76 11.79
C LYS A 218 11.17 -0.36 13.10
N ARG A 219 10.08 -1.03 13.48
CA ARG A 219 9.39 -0.80 14.77
C ARG A 219 10.27 -1.09 15.98
N GLU A 220 11.09 -2.12 15.95
CA GLU A 220 12.04 -2.43 17.03
C GLU A 220 13.02 -1.28 17.26
N VAL A 221 13.54 -0.68 16.18
CA VAL A 221 14.40 0.51 16.27
C VAL A 221 13.62 1.70 16.84
N TRP A 222 12.39 1.92 16.39
CA TRP A 222 11.54 3.02 16.88
C TRP A 222 11.20 2.89 18.36
N ASN A 223 10.92 1.68 18.85
CA ASN A 223 10.57 1.42 20.25
C ASN A 223 11.75 1.59 21.22
N GLN A 224 12.99 1.59 20.71
CA GLN A 224 14.18 1.90 21.51
C GLN A 224 14.34 3.40 21.76
N TRP A 225 13.70 4.25 20.96
CA TRP A 225 13.75 5.69 21.17
C TRP A 225 13.01 6.09 22.46
N LYS A 226 13.61 7.03 23.19
CA LYS A 226 13.09 7.60 24.43
C LYS A 226 13.21 9.11 24.41
N ILE A 227 12.27 9.79 25.05
CA ILE A 227 12.32 11.24 25.16
C ILE A 227 13.57 11.66 25.95
N PRO A 228 14.35 12.67 25.49
CA PRO A 228 15.47 13.18 26.26
C PRO A 228 15.02 13.80 27.59
N GLU A 229 15.83 13.61 28.64
CA GLU A 229 15.56 14.19 29.96
C GLU A 229 15.77 15.71 29.95
N GLY A 230 14.98 16.43 30.77
CA GLY A 230 15.18 17.85 31.06
C GLY A 230 14.58 18.84 30.06
N LEU A 231 13.81 18.37 29.07
CA LEU A 231 13.08 19.21 28.13
C LEU A 231 11.80 19.79 28.74
N CYS A 232 11.45 21.03 28.37
CA CYS A 232 10.12 21.59 28.64
C CYS A 232 9.08 21.08 27.63
N GLU A 233 7.79 21.34 27.88
CA GLU A 233 6.69 20.76 27.10
C GLU A 233 6.75 21.10 25.61
N THR A 234 7.13 22.33 25.24
CA THR A 234 7.24 22.72 23.83
C THR A 234 8.41 22.04 23.13
N GLU A 235 9.56 21.93 23.81
CA GLU A 235 10.73 21.20 23.29
C GLU A 235 10.43 19.70 23.14
N ILE A 236 9.62 19.13 24.05
CA ILE A 236 9.14 17.74 23.95
C ILE A 236 8.30 17.57 22.68
N LEU A 237 7.32 18.45 22.43
CA LEU A 237 6.46 18.36 21.25
C LEU A 237 7.26 18.50 19.95
N GLU A 238 8.22 19.43 19.88
CA GLU A 238 9.12 19.57 18.74
C GLU A 238 9.93 18.29 18.48
N CYS A 239 10.53 17.72 19.53
CA CYS A 239 11.26 16.46 19.44
C CYS A 239 10.37 15.30 18.97
N ILE A 240 9.13 15.23 19.47
CA ILE A 240 8.15 14.23 19.06
C ILE A 240 7.77 14.41 17.59
N ILE A 241 7.56 15.63 17.10
CA ILE A 241 7.27 15.90 15.67
C ILE A 241 8.37 15.32 14.78
N GLU A 242 9.63 15.61 15.08
CA GLU A 242 10.77 15.10 14.29
C GLU A 242 10.79 13.57 14.25
N VAL A 243 10.53 12.93 15.38
CA VAL A 243 10.56 11.46 15.51
C VAL A 243 9.38 10.83 14.79
N VAL A 244 8.17 11.38 14.92
CA VAL A 244 6.96 10.89 14.26
C VAL A 244 7.07 11.07 12.74
N GLU A 245 7.67 12.15 12.25
CA GLU A 245 7.98 12.34 10.83
C GLU A 245 8.99 11.30 10.32
N GLN A 246 10.04 10.98 11.09
CA GLN A 246 10.98 9.91 10.76
C GLN A 246 10.33 8.50 10.75
N ARG A 247 9.21 8.34 11.45
CA ARG A 247 8.39 7.12 11.45
C ARG A 247 7.33 7.11 10.36
N TYR A 248 7.29 8.15 9.52
CA TYR A 248 6.31 8.29 8.44
C TYR A 248 4.86 8.31 8.95
N GLN A 249 4.63 8.91 10.12
CA GLN A 249 3.34 9.05 10.77
C GLN A 249 2.85 10.52 10.69
N ASP A 250 1.53 10.73 10.85
CA ASP A 250 0.95 12.08 10.83
C ASP A 250 1.36 12.88 12.07
N THR A 251 1.65 14.16 11.90
CA THR A 251 2.04 15.08 12.97
C THR A 251 1.04 16.19 13.22
N SER A 252 -0.09 16.20 12.51
CA SER A 252 -1.08 17.28 12.55
C SER A 252 -1.55 17.56 13.98
N THR A 253 -1.94 16.53 14.73
CA THR A 253 -2.39 16.67 16.13
C THR A 253 -1.31 17.29 17.05
N ILE A 254 -0.06 16.87 16.87
CA ILE A 254 1.06 17.33 17.72
C ILE A 254 1.41 18.78 17.39
N LYS A 255 1.36 19.16 16.10
CA LYS A 255 1.52 20.54 15.63
C LYS A 255 0.42 21.45 16.18
N GLU A 256 -0.84 21.01 16.18
CA GLU A 256 -1.95 21.75 16.80
C GLU A 256 -1.73 21.99 18.30
N MET A 257 -1.24 20.96 19.03
CA MET A 257 -0.88 21.11 20.45
C MET A 257 0.25 22.15 20.64
N LEU A 258 1.29 22.09 19.82
CA LEU A 258 2.42 23.01 19.90
C LEU A 258 1.99 24.46 19.61
N GLU A 259 1.19 24.69 18.59
CA GLU A 259 0.58 26.00 18.29
C GLU A 259 -0.22 26.51 19.49
N GLY A 260 -1.03 25.65 20.11
CA GLY A 260 -1.82 25.99 21.31
C GLY A 260 -0.97 26.47 22.49
N LEU A 261 0.23 25.94 22.65
CA LEU A 261 1.16 26.30 23.72
C LEU A 261 1.99 27.55 23.40
N THR A 262 2.30 27.81 22.12
CA THR A 262 3.32 28.79 21.72
C THR A 262 2.78 30.12 21.18
N VAL A 263 1.59 30.14 20.58
CA VAL A 263 1.03 31.36 19.96
C VAL A 263 0.94 32.52 20.96
N GLU A 264 1.55 33.65 20.64
CA GLU A 264 1.55 34.84 21.49
C GLU A 264 0.19 35.56 21.48
N LEU A 265 -0.14 36.23 22.59
CA LEU A 265 -1.36 37.01 22.72
C LEU A 265 -1.07 38.50 22.57
N THR A 266 -1.84 39.18 21.72
CA THR A 266 -1.80 40.63 21.58
C THR A 266 -2.68 41.32 22.62
N ASP A 267 -3.76 40.67 23.08
CA ASP A 267 -4.64 41.16 24.15
C ASP A 267 -4.56 40.27 25.41
N HIS A 268 -3.83 40.76 26.42
CA HIS A 268 -3.64 40.06 27.70
C HIS A 268 -4.92 39.82 28.51
N THR A 269 -6.06 40.41 28.13
CA THR A 269 -7.34 40.07 28.77
C THR A 269 -7.74 38.61 28.57
N ASN A 270 -7.22 37.96 27.51
CA ASN A 270 -7.45 36.54 27.22
C ASN A 270 -6.54 35.58 28.00
N GLU A 271 -5.50 36.09 28.65
CA GLU A 271 -4.41 35.29 29.23
C GLU A 271 -4.94 34.23 30.21
N LYS A 272 -5.86 34.60 31.09
CA LYS A 272 -6.45 33.67 32.07
C LYS A 272 -7.13 32.47 31.40
N MET A 273 -7.84 32.68 30.29
CA MET A 273 -8.59 31.61 29.62
C MET A 273 -7.67 30.76 28.76
N VAL A 274 -6.71 31.38 28.08
CA VAL A 274 -5.67 30.67 27.32
C VAL A 274 -4.82 29.81 28.24
N MET A 275 -4.43 30.30 29.43
CA MET A 275 -3.67 29.51 30.40
C MET A 275 -4.41 28.27 30.90
N LYS A 276 -5.74 28.32 31.02
CA LYS A 276 -6.54 27.10 31.33
C LYS A 276 -6.46 26.06 30.23
N TYR A 277 -6.47 26.49 28.97
CA TYR A 277 -6.35 25.60 27.81
C TYR A 277 -4.93 25.04 27.69
N ARG A 278 -3.90 25.88 27.87
CA ARG A 278 -2.50 25.42 27.90
C ARG A 278 -2.21 24.43 29.01
N ALA A 279 -2.76 24.65 30.20
CA ALA A 279 -2.67 23.67 31.29
C ALA A 279 -3.33 22.32 30.92
N PHE A 280 -4.43 22.35 30.17
CA PHE A 280 -5.03 21.13 29.64
C PHE A 280 -4.10 20.43 28.63
N LEU A 281 -3.51 21.16 27.69
CA LEU A 281 -2.55 20.60 26.73
C LEU A 281 -1.31 20.00 27.41
N ASN A 282 -0.73 20.71 28.38
CA ASN A 282 0.42 20.22 29.15
C ASN A 282 0.10 18.91 29.89
N ASN A 283 -1.13 18.75 30.39
CA ASN A 283 -1.54 17.51 31.04
C ASN A 283 -1.63 16.31 30.08
N LEU A 284 -1.71 16.53 28.76
CA LEU A 284 -1.72 15.46 27.76
C LEU A 284 -0.32 15.05 27.29
N VAL A 285 0.70 15.89 27.52
CA VAL A 285 2.08 15.62 27.07
C VAL A 285 2.63 14.31 27.62
N PRO A 286 2.45 13.94 28.91
CA PRO A 286 2.91 12.65 29.41
C PRO A 286 2.31 11.44 28.66
N ASP A 287 1.01 11.50 28.35
CA ASP A 287 0.32 10.42 27.63
C ASP A 287 0.80 10.34 26.17
N LEU A 288 1.08 11.48 25.54
CA LEU A 288 1.68 11.55 24.20
C LEU A 288 3.07 10.91 24.17
N ILE A 289 3.92 11.19 25.17
CA ILE A 289 5.25 10.55 25.28
C ILE A 289 5.10 9.04 25.33
N VAL A 290 4.22 8.53 26.21
CA VAL A 290 3.95 7.09 26.32
C VAL A 290 3.46 6.51 25.00
N ALA A 291 2.55 7.21 24.31
CA ALA A 291 2.01 6.77 23.03
C ALA A 291 3.09 6.66 21.95
N VAL A 292 3.99 7.64 21.85
CA VAL A 292 5.11 7.61 20.89
C VAL A 292 6.10 6.50 21.25
N GLU A 293 6.43 6.34 22.53
CA GLU A 293 7.37 5.31 22.99
C GLU A 293 6.84 3.87 22.87
N THR A 294 5.53 3.70 22.72
CA THR A 294 4.86 2.39 22.60
C THR A 294 4.23 2.13 21.23
N ASP A 295 4.51 2.98 20.23
CA ASP A 295 3.92 2.94 18.88
C ASP A 295 2.38 2.95 18.88
N ASN A 296 1.78 3.73 19.78
CA ASN A 296 0.33 3.81 19.98
C ASN A 296 -0.24 5.23 19.77
N LEU A 297 0.32 5.98 18.83
CA LEU A 297 -0.09 7.37 18.55
C LEU A 297 -1.57 7.48 18.14
N LYS A 298 -2.10 6.49 17.41
CA LYS A 298 -3.51 6.47 16.98
C LYS A 298 -4.50 6.49 18.15
N ASP A 299 -4.20 5.76 19.21
CA ASP A 299 -5.05 5.75 20.41
C ASP A 299 -5.00 7.12 21.12
N PHE A 300 -3.82 7.75 21.18
CA PHE A 300 -3.68 9.11 21.69
C PHE A 300 -4.48 10.11 20.86
N GLU A 301 -4.41 10.05 19.52
CA GLU A 301 -5.16 10.94 18.63
C GLU A 301 -6.67 10.81 18.83
N SER A 302 -7.17 9.58 19.01
CA SER A 302 -8.58 9.31 19.31
C SER A 302 -9.01 9.94 20.64
N GLN A 303 -8.16 9.84 21.67
CA GLN A 303 -8.40 10.45 22.98
C GLN A 303 -8.34 11.98 22.91
N TYR A 304 -7.34 12.54 22.22
CA TYR A 304 -7.20 13.97 21.98
C TYR A 304 -8.42 14.53 21.24
N SER A 305 -8.83 13.90 20.15
CA SER A 305 -10.02 14.30 19.37
C SER A 305 -11.29 14.29 20.21
N SER A 306 -11.45 13.28 21.07
CA SER A 306 -12.57 13.19 22.00
C SER A 306 -12.55 14.34 23.03
N ALA A 307 -11.36 14.64 23.59
CA ALA A 307 -11.16 15.71 24.56
C ALA A 307 -11.32 17.12 23.96
N CYS A 308 -11.00 17.28 22.68
CA CYS A 308 -11.14 18.51 21.90
C CYS A 308 -12.44 18.60 21.10
N SER A 309 -13.40 17.70 21.35
CA SER A 309 -14.68 17.67 20.65
C SER A 309 -15.44 19.01 20.77
N TYR A 310 -16.11 19.42 19.68
CA TYR A 310 -16.89 20.65 19.67
C TYR A 310 -18.03 20.60 20.71
N PRO A 311 -18.35 21.75 21.35
CA PRO A 311 -19.52 21.88 22.20
C PRO A 311 -20.81 21.83 21.39
N ASN A 312 -21.94 21.68 22.09
CA ASN A 312 -23.25 21.89 21.50
C ASN A 312 -23.46 23.39 21.28
N PHE A 313 -23.50 23.81 20.02
CA PHE A 313 -23.73 25.21 19.69
C PHE A 313 -25.22 25.57 19.76
N SER A 314 -25.51 26.73 20.35
CA SER A 314 -26.86 27.29 20.40
C SER A 314 -27.29 27.89 19.06
N HIS A 315 -26.34 28.35 18.23
CA HIS A 315 -26.61 28.94 16.92
C HIS A 315 -26.30 27.99 15.76
N LYS A 316 -27.17 27.98 14.75
CA LYS A 316 -27.11 27.05 13.61
C LYS A 316 -25.93 27.26 12.65
N ARG A 317 -25.25 28.41 12.74
CA ARG A 317 -24.15 28.79 11.83
C ARG A 317 -22.76 28.45 12.36
N ALA A 318 -22.65 27.94 13.60
CA ALA A 318 -21.37 27.69 14.26
C ALA A 318 -20.41 26.85 13.42
N TYR A 319 -20.84 25.67 12.96
CA TYR A 319 -20.00 24.78 12.17
C TYR A 319 -19.54 25.42 10.86
N TYR A 320 -20.42 26.20 10.21
CA TYR A 320 -20.07 26.93 9.00
C TYR A 320 -19.04 28.02 9.28
N GLN A 321 -19.19 28.79 10.36
CA GLN A 321 -18.21 29.80 10.76
C GLN A 321 -16.86 29.15 11.06
N LEU A 322 -16.84 28.07 11.84
CA LEU A 322 -15.63 27.31 12.17
C LEU A 322 -14.93 26.80 10.91
N GLU A 323 -15.65 26.14 10.00
CA GLU A 323 -15.09 25.67 8.74
C GLU A 323 -14.36 26.80 7.99
N LYS A 324 -14.98 27.98 7.89
CA LYS A 324 -14.40 29.13 7.17
C LYS A 324 -13.23 29.78 7.92
N ILE A 325 -13.30 29.87 9.23
CA ILE A 325 -12.18 30.35 10.06
C ILE A 325 -10.95 29.45 9.84
N PHE A 326 -11.11 28.14 9.98
CA PHE A 326 -9.98 27.21 9.88
C PHE A 326 -9.45 27.06 8.45
N THR A 327 -10.34 27.13 7.44
CA THR A 327 -9.97 26.99 6.02
C THR A 327 -9.44 28.27 5.38
N TYR A 328 -9.79 29.47 5.86
CA TYR A 328 -9.44 30.72 5.18
C TYR A 328 -8.41 31.58 5.90
N LEU A 329 -8.26 31.45 7.23
CA LEU A 329 -7.26 32.19 7.98
C LEU A 329 -5.90 31.46 7.93
N HIS A 330 -5.06 31.84 6.97
CA HIS A 330 -3.70 31.34 6.84
C HIS A 330 -2.69 32.47 7.07
N LYS A 331 -1.62 32.20 7.81
CA LYS A 331 -0.58 33.18 8.16
C LYS A 331 0.06 33.79 6.92
N GLU A 332 0.26 32.99 5.88
CA GLU A 332 0.86 33.37 4.61
C GLU A 332 0.04 34.44 3.88
N TYR A 333 -1.28 34.50 4.11
CA TYR A 333 -2.16 35.49 3.49
C TYR A 333 -2.31 36.77 4.32
N GLU A 334 -1.82 36.79 5.56
CA GLU A 334 -1.92 37.95 6.44
C GLU A 334 -1.12 39.15 5.91
N PHE A 335 0.06 38.91 5.33
CA PHE A 335 0.88 39.96 4.73
C PHE A 335 0.24 40.55 3.46
N LEU A 336 -0.38 39.70 2.63
CA LEU A 336 -1.07 40.13 1.41
C LEU A 336 -2.31 40.97 1.70
N TYR A 337 -2.99 40.71 2.83
CA TYR A 337 -4.14 41.51 3.27
C TYR A 337 -3.76 42.92 3.74
N LYS A 338 -2.55 43.09 4.29
CA LYS A 338 -2.07 44.38 4.82
C LYS A 338 -1.57 45.32 3.71
N ASP A 339 -1.22 44.79 2.54
CA ASP A 339 -0.85 45.58 1.36
C ASP A 339 -2.11 45.93 0.54
N LYS A 340 -2.48 47.21 0.54
CA LYS A 340 -3.80 47.69 0.07
C LYS A 340 -3.97 47.77 -1.45
N ASP A 341 -2.95 47.42 -2.23
CA ASP A 341 -2.89 47.72 -3.67
C ASP A 341 -3.26 46.56 -4.61
N GLU A 342 -3.63 45.37 -4.11
CA GLU A 342 -4.07 44.25 -4.97
C GLU A 342 -5.49 43.76 -4.63
N GLU A 343 -6.49 44.42 -5.22
CA GLU A 343 -7.93 44.17 -5.02
C GLU A 343 -8.48 42.94 -5.79
N GLU A 344 -7.65 42.14 -6.47
CA GLU A 344 -8.11 41.04 -7.34
C GLU A 344 -7.48 39.66 -7.04
N ASN A 345 -7.02 39.40 -5.81
CA ASN A 345 -6.58 38.06 -5.43
C ASN A 345 -7.65 37.29 -4.64
N LYS A 346 -8.10 36.13 -5.17
CA LYS A 346 -9.05 35.23 -4.52
C LYS A 346 -8.64 34.87 -3.07
N ASN A 347 -7.34 34.82 -2.79
CA ASN A 347 -6.82 34.54 -1.45
C ASN A 347 -7.07 35.69 -0.47
N ASN A 348 -7.01 36.95 -0.93
CA ASN A 348 -7.32 38.14 -0.13
C ASN A 348 -8.81 38.16 0.26
N TYR A 349 -9.69 37.84 -0.69
CA TYR A 349 -11.13 37.68 -0.43
C TYR A 349 -11.42 36.60 0.62
N ASN A 350 -10.82 35.41 0.47
CA ASN A 350 -11.01 34.31 1.42
C ASN A 350 -10.55 34.73 2.82
N TYR A 351 -9.36 35.32 2.94
CA TYR A 351 -8.82 35.75 4.23
C TYR A 351 -9.76 36.76 4.93
N LYS A 352 -10.22 37.79 4.20
CA LYS A 352 -11.19 38.76 4.71
C LYS A 352 -12.49 38.08 5.16
N TYR A 353 -13.01 37.14 4.37
CA TYR A 353 -14.20 36.39 4.72
C TYR A 353 -13.98 35.52 5.97
N GLY A 354 -12.79 34.95 6.14
CA GLY A 354 -12.38 34.25 7.36
C GLY A 354 -12.42 35.16 8.60
N LEU A 355 -11.93 36.39 8.48
CA LEU A 355 -11.97 37.39 9.56
C LEU A 355 -13.42 37.78 9.90
N GLU A 356 -14.26 38.02 8.88
CA GLU A 356 -15.69 38.30 9.09
C GLU A 356 -16.38 37.15 9.83
N LYS A 357 -16.05 35.89 9.51
CA LYS A 357 -16.60 34.73 10.24
C LYS A 357 -16.07 34.60 11.66
N ALA A 358 -14.83 34.98 11.92
CA ALA A 358 -14.28 35.02 13.28
C ALA A 358 -15.00 36.08 14.14
N GLU A 359 -15.26 37.27 13.59
CA GLU A 359 -16.01 38.33 14.26
C GLU A 359 -17.46 37.91 14.56
N GLU A 360 -18.16 37.32 13.58
CA GLU A 360 -19.51 36.78 13.79
C GLU A 360 -19.51 35.69 14.88
N PHE A 361 -18.57 34.75 14.83
CA PHE A 361 -18.45 33.68 15.82
C PHE A 361 -18.14 34.23 17.22
N HIS A 362 -17.35 35.30 17.31
CA HIS A 362 -17.10 36.01 18.57
C HIS A 362 -18.38 36.61 19.16
N GLN A 363 -19.14 37.34 18.34
CA GLN A 363 -20.38 37.99 18.78
C GLN A 363 -21.47 36.98 19.17
N ASP A 364 -21.60 35.89 18.42
CA ASP A 364 -22.63 34.87 18.62
C ASP A 364 -22.28 33.90 19.77
N PHE A 365 -20.99 33.64 20.01
CA PHE A 365 -20.56 32.53 20.87
C PHE A 365 -19.29 32.82 21.68
N ALA A 366 -18.15 33.09 21.02
CA ALA A 366 -16.85 33.06 21.71
C ALA A 366 -16.67 34.20 22.72
N GLY A 367 -17.40 35.30 22.58
CA GLY A 367 -17.35 36.49 23.44
C GLY A 367 -17.71 36.23 24.90
N LYS A 368 -18.37 35.12 25.20
CA LYS A 368 -18.56 34.63 26.57
C LYS A 368 -17.23 34.27 27.26
N TRP A 369 -16.25 33.82 26.49
CA TRP A 369 -15.00 33.23 26.99
C TRP A 369 -13.78 34.09 26.70
N VAL A 370 -13.68 34.64 25.50
CA VAL A 370 -12.49 35.33 24.98
C VAL A 370 -12.88 36.56 24.18
N LYS A 371 -11.98 37.54 24.10
CA LYS A 371 -12.10 38.72 23.25
C LYS A 371 -11.35 38.51 21.95
N ILE A 372 -12.01 38.72 20.81
CA ILE A 372 -11.38 38.63 19.48
C ILE A 372 -11.46 40.01 18.83
N ASP A 373 -10.32 40.56 18.42
CA ASP A 373 -10.22 41.83 17.68
C ASP A 373 -9.53 41.55 16.34
N ILE A 374 -10.34 41.32 15.30
CA ILE A 374 -9.86 40.93 13.97
C ILE A 374 -8.96 41.96 13.29
N ASN A 375 -8.91 43.20 13.80
CA ASN A 375 -8.07 44.27 13.26
C ASN A 375 -6.67 44.29 13.90
N LYS A 376 -6.47 43.58 15.02
CA LYS A 376 -5.21 43.57 15.77
C LYS A 376 -4.57 42.20 15.88
N MET A 377 -5.39 41.15 15.93
CA MET A 377 -4.95 39.79 16.14
C MET A 377 -4.58 39.12 14.82
N GLY A 378 -3.49 38.34 14.83
CA GLY A 378 -3.08 37.53 13.69
C GLY A 378 -3.96 36.29 13.52
N ALA A 379 -3.83 35.62 12.37
CA ALA A 379 -4.64 34.43 12.06
C ALA A 379 -4.51 33.30 13.10
N GLU A 380 -3.28 33.03 13.55
CA GLU A 380 -2.97 31.98 14.54
C GLU A 380 -3.57 32.31 15.92
N GLU A 381 -3.48 33.57 16.36
CA GLU A 381 -4.10 34.02 17.62
C GLU A 381 -5.62 33.88 17.58
N ILE A 382 -6.26 34.29 16.47
CA ILE A 382 -7.71 34.15 16.30
C ILE A 382 -8.12 32.67 16.37
N LYS A 383 -7.41 31.78 15.66
CA LYS A 383 -7.68 30.34 15.70
C LYS A 383 -7.52 29.77 17.11
N LEU A 384 -6.46 30.15 17.83
CA LEU A 384 -6.26 29.77 19.22
C LEU A 384 -7.46 30.17 20.08
N LEU A 385 -7.90 31.43 20.00
CA LEU A 385 -9.00 31.95 20.82
C LEU A 385 -10.33 31.26 20.49
N VAL A 386 -10.59 30.97 19.22
CA VAL A 386 -11.75 30.16 18.78
C VAL A 386 -11.70 28.76 19.41
N THR A 387 -10.54 28.07 19.35
CA THR A 387 -10.35 26.76 19.97
C THR A 387 -10.54 26.79 21.49
N VAL A 388 -9.95 27.78 22.17
CA VAL A 388 -10.10 28.00 23.62
C VAL A 388 -11.57 28.17 24.00
N SER A 389 -12.33 28.97 23.24
CA SER A 389 -13.75 29.17 23.52
C SER A 389 -14.57 27.89 23.37
N CYS A 390 -14.28 27.08 22.35
CA CYS A 390 -14.95 25.79 22.14
C CYS A 390 -14.62 24.81 23.28
N HIS A 391 -13.35 24.73 23.68
CA HIS A 391 -12.91 23.86 24.77
C HIS A 391 -13.56 24.22 26.12
N LEU A 392 -13.59 25.51 26.45
CA LEU A 392 -14.16 25.98 27.72
C LEU A 392 -15.67 25.77 27.78
N GLU A 393 -16.38 26.05 26.68
CA GLU A 393 -17.81 25.76 26.59
C GLU A 393 -18.09 24.26 26.73
N ARG A 394 -17.30 23.41 26.07
CA ARG A 394 -17.47 21.95 26.15
C ARG A 394 -17.29 21.47 27.58
N LYS A 395 -16.30 21.99 28.29
CA LYS A 395 -16.08 21.70 29.72
C LYS A 395 -17.24 22.18 30.59
N GLU A 396 -17.82 23.34 30.30
CA GLU A 396 -18.98 23.84 31.05
C GLU A 396 -20.23 22.98 30.80
N GLN A 397 -20.44 22.50 29.57
CA GLN A 397 -21.59 21.65 29.22
C GLN A 397 -21.48 20.21 29.76
N ASN A 398 -20.27 19.75 30.04
CA ASN A 398 -20.00 18.40 30.57
C ASN A 398 -19.80 18.38 32.09
N GLY A 399 -19.65 19.55 32.72
CA GLY A 399 -19.58 19.74 34.17
C GLY A 399 -20.96 19.92 34.77
#